data_AF-A0AAJ1CEY6-F1
#
_entry.id   AF-A0AAJ1CEY6-F1
#
_cell.length_a   1.000
_cell.length_b   1.000
_cell.length_c   1.000
_cell.angle_alpha   90.00
_cell.angle_beta   90.00
_cell.angle_gamma   90.00
#
_symmetry.space_group_name_H-M   'P 1'
#
loop_
_entity.id
_entity.type
_entity.pdbx_description
1 polymer ?
#
loop_
_entity_poly.entity_id
_entity_poly.type
_entity_poly.pdbx_seq_one_letter_code
_entity_poly.pdbx_strand_id
1 'polypeptide(L)'
;MSHNIVLWFLPALFSTEVLARLLADYICCRKTIFVVSVLCAVLGLGLYTKGIEWLPMGLNVALVALPFYVTGWMVAERVQYWTHVRHVILVAVGCCLLLLIAVHEGWATRIDMASGQYGCFLLFLLWSGVGCMMMIAIAIALGRVSWIEHIGYSTSTLVIMAIHGIILRIVIFTISRMTNVGTGDLRENLWICILITMIVIGVCLPFVGLYKRCVNKLICRCIKN
;
A
#
# COMPACT_ATOMS: atom_id res chain seq x y z
N MET A 1 -15.40 0.55 -16.86
CA MET A 1 -14.30 1.45 -17.29
C MET A 1 -13.49 1.84 -16.06
N SER A 2 -12.44 1.09 -15.71
CA SER A 2 -11.55 1.43 -14.58
C SER A 2 -10.25 2.01 -15.12
N HIS A 3 -10.24 3.29 -15.46
CA HIS A 3 -8.99 3.99 -15.75
C HIS A 3 -8.18 4.07 -14.44
N ASN A 4 -6.99 3.46 -14.43
CA ASN A 4 -6.06 3.39 -13.30
C ASN A 4 -6.60 2.72 -12.03
N ILE A 5 -6.86 1.41 -12.12
CA ILE A 5 -7.11 0.52 -10.96
C ILE A 5 -6.00 0.53 -9.91
N VAL A 6 -4.87 1.20 -10.14
CA VAL A 6 -3.80 1.29 -9.15
C VAL A 6 -3.73 2.65 -8.45
N LEU A 7 -4.39 3.69 -8.96
CA LEU A 7 -4.39 5.01 -8.30
C LEU A 7 -5.57 5.20 -7.34
N TRP A 8 -6.50 4.23 -7.27
CA TRP A 8 -7.67 4.27 -6.38
C TRP A 8 -7.33 4.47 -4.89
N PHE A 9 -6.15 4.04 -4.44
CA PHE A 9 -5.71 4.23 -3.05
C PHE A 9 -5.36 5.69 -2.72
N LEU A 10 -5.00 6.52 -3.70
CA LEU A 10 -4.59 7.92 -3.45
C LEU A 10 -5.76 8.78 -2.96
N PRO A 11 -6.94 8.79 -3.61
CA PRO A 11 -8.12 9.45 -3.06
C PRO A 11 -8.50 8.89 -1.69
N ALA A 12 -8.44 7.57 -1.50
CA ALA A 12 -8.75 6.95 -0.21
C ALA A 12 -7.79 7.39 0.90
N LEU A 13 -6.49 7.50 0.60
CA LEU A 13 -5.47 8.01 1.53
C LEU A 13 -5.72 9.47 1.88
N PHE A 14 -6.01 10.31 0.88
CA PHE A 14 -6.38 11.71 1.09
C PHE A 14 -7.60 11.84 2.02
N SER A 15 -8.67 11.09 1.74
CA SER A 15 -9.87 11.03 2.58
C SER A 15 -9.55 10.55 4.00
N THR A 16 -8.68 9.55 4.15
CA THR A 16 -8.25 9.03 5.46
C THR A 16 -7.51 10.11 6.27
N GLU A 17 -6.62 10.85 5.63
CA GLU A 17 -5.86 11.92 6.28
C GLU A 17 -6.76 13.09 6.71
N VAL A 18 -7.72 13.48 5.86
CA VAL A 18 -8.73 14.49 6.21
C VAL A 18 -9.56 14.02 7.40
N LEU A 19 -10.07 12.78 7.38
CA LEU A 19 -10.84 12.22 8.50
C LEU A 19 -10.02 12.15 9.79
N ALA A 20 -8.76 11.72 9.70
CA ALA A 20 -7.88 11.64 10.86
C ALA A 20 -7.60 13.02 11.47
N ARG A 21 -7.38 14.05 10.64
CA ARG A 21 -7.23 15.44 11.10
C ARG A 21 -8.49 15.96 11.77
N LEU A 22 -9.65 15.75 11.15
CA LEU A 22 -10.93 16.13 11.77
C LEU A 22 -11.09 15.49 13.15
N LEU A 23 -10.82 14.18 13.28
CA LEU A 23 -10.86 13.51 14.58
C LEU A 23 -9.89 14.13 15.60
N ALA A 24 -8.68 14.49 15.18
CA ALA A 24 -7.69 15.10 16.05
C ALA A 24 -8.08 16.53 16.49
N ASP A 25 -8.74 17.30 15.63
CA ASP A 25 -9.18 18.66 15.93
C ASP A 25 -10.39 18.69 16.88
N TYR A 26 -11.33 17.73 16.74
CA TYR A 26 -12.55 17.69 17.56
C TYR A 26 -12.43 16.87 18.84
N ILE A 27 -11.47 15.93 18.94
CA ILE A 27 -11.36 15.01 20.08
C ILE A 27 -10.00 15.18 20.75
N CYS A 28 -9.99 15.66 22.00
CA CYS A 28 -8.74 15.86 22.73
C CYS A 28 -8.08 14.55 23.23
N CYS A 29 -8.87 13.50 23.48
CA CYS A 29 -8.35 12.26 24.08
C CYS A 29 -7.90 11.24 23.02
N ARG A 30 -6.61 10.90 23.05
CA ARG A 30 -5.98 9.88 22.19
C ARG A 30 -6.71 8.52 22.19
N LYS A 31 -7.20 8.06 23.35
CA LYS A 31 -7.97 6.80 23.44
C LYS A 31 -9.31 6.91 22.73
N THR A 32 -9.99 8.04 22.88
CA THR A 32 -11.28 8.30 22.23
C THR A 32 -11.14 8.38 20.72
N ILE A 33 -10.07 9.02 20.20
CA ILE A 33 -9.76 9.03 18.76
C ILE A 33 -9.66 7.60 18.22
N PHE A 34 -8.96 6.71 18.93
CA PHE A 34 -8.84 5.30 18.54
C PHE A 34 -10.17 4.55 18.58
N VAL A 35 -10.98 4.75 19.63
CA VAL A 35 -12.31 4.12 19.70
C VAL A 35 -13.20 4.58 18.55
N VAL A 36 -13.21 5.87 18.25
CA VAL A 36 -14.00 6.44 17.14
C VAL A 36 -13.48 5.93 15.79
N SER A 37 -12.18 5.80 15.59
CA SER A 37 -11.65 5.25 14.33
C SER A 37 -12.06 3.79 14.13
N VAL A 38 -12.06 2.96 15.19
CA VAL A 38 -12.58 1.58 15.13
C VAL A 38 -14.08 1.57 14.80
N LEU A 39 -14.87 2.47 15.39
CA LEU A 39 -16.29 2.61 15.04
C LEU A 39 -16.48 3.01 13.56
N CYS A 40 -15.64 3.88 13.02
CA CYS A 40 -15.62 4.21 11.59
C CYS A 40 -15.35 2.98 10.71
N ALA A 41 -14.43 2.10 11.11
CA ALA A 41 -14.17 0.87 10.36
C ALA A 41 -15.36 -0.10 10.40
N VAL A 42 -16.08 -0.20 11.53
CA VAL A 42 -17.34 -0.96 11.63
C VAL A 42 -18.42 -0.35 10.73
N LEU A 43 -18.52 0.99 10.65
CA LEU A 43 -19.40 1.66 9.71
C LEU A 43 -19.02 1.37 8.25
N GLY A 44 -17.73 1.37 7.92
CA GLY A 44 -17.21 0.96 6.61
C GLY A 44 -17.64 -0.47 6.23
N LEU A 45 -17.58 -1.40 7.19
CA LEU A 45 -18.09 -2.76 7.02
C LEU A 45 -19.62 -2.79 6.83
N GLY A 46 -20.35 -1.99 7.59
CA GLY A 46 -21.80 -1.83 7.43
C GLY A 46 -22.17 -1.39 6.02
N LEU A 47 -21.47 -0.40 5.47
CA LEU A 47 -21.66 0.08 4.10
C LEU A 47 -21.37 -1.02 3.06
N TYR A 48 -20.31 -1.81 3.29
CA TYR A 48 -20.00 -2.97 2.46
C TYR A 48 -21.13 -4.02 2.46
N THR A 49 -21.64 -4.41 3.63
CA THR A 49 -22.75 -5.39 3.71
C THR A 49 -24.05 -4.92 3.05
N LYS A 50 -24.21 -3.62 2.85
CA LYS A 50 -25.34 -3.01 2.11
C LYS A 50 -25.08 -2.87 0.62
N GLY A 51 -23.93 -3.32 0.11
CA GLY A 51 -23.56 -3.21 -1.31
C GLY A 51 -23.13 -1.81 -1.74
N ILE A 52 -22.81 -0.91 -0.79
CA ILE A 52 -22.34 0.44 -1.09
C ILE A 52 -20.82 0.39 -1.26
N GLU A 53 -20.39 0.01 -2.46
CA GLU A 53 -18.97 -0.22 -2.79
C GLU A 53 -18.24 1.05 -3.25
N TRP A 54 -18.94 2.08 -3.71
CA TRP A 54 -18.32 3.25 -4.35
C TRP A 54 -18.82 4.55 -3.73
N LEU A 55 -18.08 5.05 -2.74
CA LEU A 55 -18.25 6.40 -2.22
C LEU A 55 -17.24 7.36 -2.87
N PRO A 56 -17.58 8.65 -2.99
CA PRO A 56 -16.67 9.64 -3.58
C PRO A 56 -15.34 9.66 -2.82
N MET A 57 -14.25 9.85 -3.56
CA MET A 57 -12.89 9.88 -3.02
C MET A 57 -12.49 8.63 -2.21
N GLY A 58 -13.10 7.47 -2.47
CA GLY A 58 -12.75 6.22 -1.78
C GLY A 58 -13.06 6.23 -0.29
N LEU A 59 -14.09 7.00 0.13
CA LEU A 59 -14.46 7.17 1.53
C LEU A 59 -14.76 5.84 2.23
N ASN A 60 -15.36 4.88 1.51
CA ASN A 60 -15.60 3.52 1.99
C ASN A 60 -14.33 2.84 2.48
N VAL A 61 -13.25 2.93 1.69
CA VAL A 61 -11.95 2.36 2.05
C VAL A 61 -11.30 3.21 3.13
N ALA A 62 -11.43 4.53 3.07
CA ALA A 62 -10.87 5.45 4.06
C ALA A 62 -11.36 5.14 5.47
N LEU A 63 -12.66 4.85 5.62
CA LEU A 63 -13.26 4.45 6.90
C LEU A 63 -12.63 3.18 7.47
N VAL A 64 -12.35 2.19 6.62
CA VAL A 64 -11.69 0.93 7.02
C VAL A 64 -10.20 1.12 7.30
N ALA A 65 -9.53 2.02 6.59
CA ALA A 65 -8.10 2.32 6.77
C ALA A 65 -7.81 3.20 7.99
N LEU A 66 -8.79 3.96 8.47
CA LEU A 66 -8.64 4.95 9.53
C LEU A 66 -8.05 4.41 10.85
N PRO A 67 -8.44 3.23 11.39
CA PRO A 67 -7.81 2.68 12.58
C PRO A 67 -6.31 2.44 12.41
N PHE A 68 -5.89 1.95 11.24
CA PHE A 68 -4.48 1.71 10.94
C PHE A 68 -3.70 3.01 10.85
N TYR A 69 -4.28 4.02 10.20
CA TYR A 69 -3.67 5.35 10.09
C TYR A 69 -3.49 6.00 11.48
N VAL A 70 -4.56 6.03 12.28
CA VAL A 70 -4.53 6.57 13.65
C VAL A 70 -3.53 5.81 14.52
N THR A 71 -3.52 4.48 14.45
CA THR A 71 -2.55 3.66 15.18
C THR A 71 -1.12 4.00 14.76
N GLY A 72 -0.85 4.10 13.47
CA GLY A 72 0.44 4.50 12.93
C GLY A 72 0.87 5.87 13.45
N TRP A 73 -0.02 6.85 13.46
CA TRP A 73 0.26 8.19 14.00
C TRP A 73 0.59 8.17 15.50
N MET A 74 -0.15 7.40 16.30
CA MET A 74 0.09 7.27 17.74
C MET A 74 1.40 6.55 18.06
N VAL A 75 1.80 5.61 17.22
CA VAL A 75 3.00 4.78 17.41
C VAL A 75 4.24 5.43 16.77
N ALA A 76 4.09 6.36 15.84
CA ALA A 76 5.19 6.99 15.09
C ALA A 76 6.32 7.53 15.99
N GLU A 77 5.97 8.21 17.09
CA GLU A 77 6.95 8.71 18.08
C GLU A 77 7.68 7.57 18.79
N ARG A 78 7.00 6.43 19.04
CA ARG A 78 7.56 5.27 19.74
C ARG A 78 8.46 4.42 18.84
N VAL A 79 8.19 4.38 17.54
CA VAL A 79 9.02 3.64 16.56
C VAL A 79 10.45 4.18 16.53
N GLN A 80 10.64 5.49 16.75
CA GLN A 80 11.99 6.08 16.78
C GLN A 80 12.88 5.52 17.90
N TYR A 81 12.29 4.96 18.96
CA TYR A 81 13.00 4.32 20.07
C TYR A 81 13.30 2.83 19.83
N TRP A 82 12.88 2.25 18.69
CA TRP A 82 13.21 0.88 18.31
C TRP A 82 14.65 0.83 17.78
N THR A 83 15.61 1.00 18.69
CA THR A 83 17.04 1.12 18.38
C THR A 83 17.73 -0.24 18.17
N HIS A 84 17.17 -1.32 18.72
CA HIS A 84 17.77 -2.65 18.63
C HIS A 84 17.27 -3.42 17.41
N VAL A 85 18.06 -3.35 16.34
CA VAL A 85 17.88 -4.06 15.06
C VAL A 85 17.55 -5.55 15.25
N ARG A 86 18.12 -6.21 16.27
CA ARG A 86 17.86 -7.63 16.55
C ARG A 86 16.40 -7.93 16.91
N HIS A 87 15.76 -7.09 17.73
CA HIS A 87 14.34 -7.26 18.09
C HIS A 87 13.43 -6.96 16.90
N VAL A 88 13.79 -5.98 16.09
CA VAL A 88 13.07 -5.63 14.87
C VAL A 88 13.13 -6.77 13.85
N ILE A 89 14.29 -7.38 13.62
CA ILE A 89 14.43 -8.53 12.73
C ILE A 89 13.61 -9.71 13.26
N LEU A 90 13.63 -9.98 14.57
CA LEU A 90 12.81 -11.02 15.18
C LEU A 90 11.31 -10.80 14.96
N VAL A 91 10.84 -9.55 15.08
CA VAL A 91 9.45 -9.18 14.80
C VAL A 91 9.13 -9.36 13.31
N ALA A 92 9.99 -8.90 12.40
CA ALA A 92 9.79 -9.08 10.96
C ALA A 92 9.71 -10.56 10.57
N VAL A 93 10.63 -11.39 11.08
CA VAL A 93 10.66 -12.83 10.86
C VAL A 93 9.42 -13.50 11.48
N GLY A 94 9.03 -13.12 12.69
CA GLY A 94 7.82 -13.63 13.34
C GLY A 94 6.54 -13.30 12.56
N CYS A 95 6.39 -12.05 12.11
CA CYS A 95 5.26 -11.65 11.25
C CYS A 95 5.25 -12.40 9.91
N CYS A 96 6.42 -12.57 9.29
CA CYS A 96 6.56 -13.32 8.06
C CYS A 96 6.15 -14.79 8.23
N LEU A 97 6.62 -15.45 9.29
CA LEU A 97 6.24 -16.82 9.62
C LEU A 97 4.74 -16.96 9.88
N LEU A 98 4.13 -16.02 10.63
CA LEU A 98 2.69 -16.00 10.86
C LEU A 98 1.90 -15.87 9.55
N LEU A 99 2.35 -15.01 8.63
CA LEU A 99 1.73 -14.85 7.31
C LEU A 99 1.88 -16.12 6.47
N LEU A 100 3.03 -16.78 6.50
CA LEU A 100 3.26 -18.05 5.79
C LEU A 100 2.36 -19.17 6.34
N ILE A 101 2.19 -19.26 7.66
CA ILE A 101 1.26 -20.19 8.29
C ILE A 101 -0.18 -19.88 7.86
N ALA A 102 -0.58 -18.61 7.83
CA ALA A 102 -1.92 -18.19 7.38
C ALA A 102 -2.22 -18.65 5.95
N VAL A 103 -1.22 -18.57 5.07
CA VAL A 103 -1.33 -18.99 3.68
C VAL A 103 -1.41 -20.51 3.59
N HIS A 104 -0.57 -21.23 4.35
CA HIS A 104 -0.56 -22.70 4.38
C HIS A 104 -1.89 -23.27 4.88
N GLU A 105 -2.46 -22.70 5.94
CA GLU A 105 -3.74 -23.13 6.53
C GLU A 105 -4.97 -22.65 5.72
N GLY A 106 -4.76 -21.97 4.59
CA GLY A 106 -5.85 -21.48 3.73
C GLY A 106 -6.67 -20.34 4.33
N TRP A 107 -6.20 -19.70 5.40
CA TRP A 107 -6.86 -18.55 6.03
C TRP A 107 -6.68 -17.26 5.21
N ALA A 108 -5.71 -17.24 4.31
CA ALA A 108 -5.50 -16.17 3.35
C ALA A 108 -6.55 -16.22 2.24
N THR A 109 -7.61 -15.43 2.39
CA THR A 109 -8.60 -15.20 1.32
C THR A 109 -8.15 -14.05 0.43
N ARG A 110 -8.59 -14.05 -0.84
CA ARG A 110 -8.34 -12.94 -1.75
C ARG A 110 -9.03 -11.69 -1.21
N ILE A 111 -8.24 -10.69 -0.83
CA ILE A 111 -8.71 -9.38 -0.37
C ILE A 111 -8.51 -8.37 -1.51
N ASP A 112 -9.56 -7.63 -1.83
CA ASP A 112 -9.54 -6.54 -2.79
C ASP A 112 -10.37 -5.37 -2.25
N MET A 113 -9.70 -4.51 -1.47
CA MET A 113 -10.32 -3.32 -0.88
C MET A 113 -10.88 -2.35 -1.92
N ALA A 114 -10.33 -2.32 -3.14
CA ALA A 114 -10.82 -1.43 -4.20
C ALA A 114 -12.24 -1.81 -4.62
N SER A 115 -12.51 -3.11 -4.67
CA SER A 115 -13.83 -3.70 -4.92
C SER A 115 -14.64 -3.95 -3.64
N GLY A 116 -14.14 -3.55 -2.48
CA GLY A 116 -14.77 -3.81 -1.18
C GLY A 116 -14.72 -5.27 -0.71
N GLN A 117 -13.98 -6.17 -1.38
CA GLN A 117 -13.89 -7.58 -1.00
C GLN A 117 -12.93 -7.77 0.18
N TYR A 118 -13.46 -7.87 1.40
CA TYR A 118 -12.68 -8.04 2.64
C TYR A 118 -12.62 -9.48 3.16
N GLY A 119 -13.40 -10.41 2.60
CA GLY A 119 -13.52 -11.79 3.13
C GLY A 119 -14.03 -11.79 4.57
N CYS A 120 -13.34 -12.50 5.47
CA CYS A 120 -13.60 -12.38 6.90
C CYS A 120 -12.95 -11.09 7.45
N PHE A 121 -13.77 -10.10 7.78
CA PHE A 121 -13.29 -8.77 8.18
C PHE A 121 -12.36 -8.77 9.40
N LEU A 122 -12.62 -9.64 10.39
CA LEU A 122 -11.79 -9.72 11.59
C LEU A 122 -10.40 -10.30 11.27
N LEU A 123 -10.35 -11.35 10.44
CA LEU A 123 -9.09 -11.90 9.92
C LEU A 123 -8.36 -10.85 9.08
N PHE A 124 -9.07 -10.12 8.23
CA PHE A 124 -8.51 -9.00 7.47
C PHE A 124 -7.85 -7.96 8.37
N LEU A 125 -8.51 -7.54 9.46
CA LEU A 125 -7.95 -6.56 10.38
C LEU A 125 -6.67 -7.07 11.06
N LEU A 126 -6.67 -8.32 11.52
CA LEU A 126 -5.51 -8.94 12.17
C LEU A 126 -4.34 -9.06 11.20
N TRP A 127 -4.58 -9.60 10.00
CA TRP A 127 -3.52 -9.81 9.00
C TRP A 127 -2.99 -8.49 8.44
N SER A 128 -3.84 -7.48 8.27
CA SER A 128 -3.41 -6.14 7.89
C SER A 128 -2.52 -5.53 8.97
N GLY A 129 -2.87 -5.70 10.25
CA GLY A 129 -2.02 -5.26 11.37
C GLY A 129 -0.65 -5.94 11.39
N VAL A 130 -0.62 -7.27 11.20
CA VAL A 130 0.64 -8.04 11.08
C VAL A 130 1.48 -7.55 9.90
N GLY A 131 0.85 -7.32 8.75
CA GLY A 131 1.51 -6.79 7.54
C GLY A 131 2.09 -5.39 7.76
N CYS A 132 1.35 -4.48 8.39
CA CYS A 132 1.84 -3.15 8.74
C CYS A 132 3.07 -3.23 9.66
N MET A 133 3.03 -4.07 10.69
CA MET A 133 4.16 -4.27 11.60
C MET A 133 5.38 -4.87 10.90
N MET A 134 5.16 -5.84 10.01
CA MET A 134 6.22 -6.42 9.18
C MET A 134 6.89 -5.35 8.32
N MET A 135 6.12 -4.50 7.65
CA MET A 135 6.66 -3.43 6.80
C MET A 135 7.44 -2.39 7.59
N ILE A 136 6.95 -2.00 8.77
CA ILE A 136 7.69 -1.10 9.69
C ILE A 136 9.00 -1.75 10.11
N ALA A 137 8.97 -3.03 10.48
CA ALA A 137 10.16 -3.75 10.93
C ALA A 137 11.20 -3.89 9.80
N ILE A 138 10.76 -4.21 8.58
CA ILE A 138 11.63 -4.24 7.40
C ILE A 138 12.26 -2.87 7.14
N ALA A 139 11.47 -1.79 7.23
CA ALA A 139 11.97 -0.43 7.01
C ALA A 139 13.07 -0.03 8.02
N ILE A 140 12.89 -0.40 9.30
CA ILE A 140 13.91 -0.15 10.34
C ILE A 140 15.14 -1.03 10.11
N ALA A 141 14.96 -2.30 9.75
CA ALA A 141 16.07 -3.24 9.53
C ALA A 141 16.93 -2.88 8.31
N LEU A 142 16.32 -2.39 7.23
CA LEU A 142 17.03 -1.91 6.03
C LEU A 142 17.82 -0.63 6.29
N GLY A 143 17.37 0.20 7.23
CA GLY A 143 17.97 1.51 7.50
C GLY A 143 17.89 2.44 6.29
N ARG A 144 18.85 3.37 6.20
CA ARG A 144 18.92 4.36 5.12
C ARG A 144 19.73 3.83 3.94
N VAL A 145 19.04 3.44 2.87
CA VAL A 145 19.65 3.01 1.60
C VAL A 145 19.33 4.04 0.52
N SER A 146 20.35 4.73 0.01
CA SER A 146 20.22 5.87 -0.91
C SER A 146 19.40 5.58 -2.18
N TRP A 147 19.55 4.38 -2.75
CA TRP A 147 18.78 3.98 -3.94
C TRP A 147 17.29 3.75 -3.62
N ILE A 148 16.99 3.12 -2.48
CA ILE A 148 15.61 2.91 -2.03
C ILE A 148 14.96 4.25 -1.71
N GLU A 149 15.67 5.17 -1.07
CA GLU A 149 15.20 6.54 -0.81
C GLU A 149 14.93 7.30 -2.13
N HIS A 150 15.74 7.12 -3.16
CA HIS A 150 15.53 7.75 -4.46
C HIS A 150 14.24 7.25 -5.15
N ILE A 151 13.95 5.95 -5.05
CA ILE A 151 12.71 5.34 -5.52
C ILE A 151 11.53 5.80 -4.68
N GLY A 152 11.72 5.88 -3.36
CA GLY A 152 10.72 6.28 -2.37
C GLY A 152 10.35 7.76 -2.39
N TYR A 153 11.14 8.61 -3.06
CA TYR A 153 10.84 10.03 -3.20
C TYR A 153 9.47 10.23 -3.86
N SER A 154 8.62 11.09 -3.29
CA SER A 154 7.18 11.17 -3.61
C SER A 154 6.87 11.31 -5.11
N THR A 155 7.71 12.00 -5.87
CA THR A 155 7.54 12.14 -7.33
C THR A 155 7.87 10.85 -8.08
N SER A 156 8.88 10.10 -7.65
CA SER A 156 9.25 8.82 -8.24
C SER A 156 8.15 7.78 -8.01
N THR A 157 7.66 7.66 -6.77
CA THR A 157 6.63 6.68 -6.39
C THR A 157 5.31 6.92 -7.12
N LEU A 158 4.83 8.17 -7.19
CA LEU A 158 3.60 8.51 -7.92
C LEU A 158 3.67 8.14 -9.40
N VAL A 159 4.81 8.43 -10.06
CA VAL A 159 5.01 8.08 -11.47
C VAL A 159 5.07 6.57 -11.65
N ILE A 160 5.78 5.85 -10.79
CA ILE A 160 5.81 4.38 -10.81
C ILE A 160 4.39 3.85 -10.62
N MET A 161 3.62 4.32 -9.64
CA MET A 161 2.25 3.89 -9.37
C MET A 161 1.29 4.14 -10.56
N ALA A 162 1.50 5.20 -11.32
CA ALA A 162 0.69 5.49 -12.51
C ALA A 162 1.01 4.57 -13.70
N ILE A 163 2.29 4.19 -13.89
CA ILE A 163 2.75 3.55 -15.13
C ILE A 163 2.96 2.03 -14.97
N HIS A 164 3.36 1.54 -13.78
CA HIS A 164 3.73 0.14 -13.58
C HIS A 164 2.61 -0.84 -13.97
N GLY A 165 1.34 -0.50 -13.77
CA GLY A 165 0.22 -1.39 -14.12
C GLY A 165 0.11 -1.64 -15.63
N ILE A 166 0.48 -0.66 -16.44
CA ILE A 166 0.55 -0.78 -17.91
C ILE A 166 1.78 -1.60 -18.29
N ILE A 167 2.94 -1.25 -17.73
CA ILE A 167 4.22 -1.95 -18.00
C ILE A 167 4.11 -3.43 -17.62
N LEU A 168 3.53 -3.76 -16.46
CA LEU A 168 3.32 -5.12 -15.99
C LEU A 168 2.53 -5.96 -17.00
N ARG A 169 1.45 -5.40 -17.58
CA ARG A 169 0.64 -6.12 -18.59
C ARG A 169 1.44 -6.38 -19.87
N ILE A 170 2.23 -5.40 -20.31
CA ILE A 170 3.10 -5.54 -21.48
C ILE A 170 4.17 -6.60 -21.22
N VAL A 171 4.86 -6.54 -20.08
CA VAL A 171 5.94 -7.49 -19.72
C VAL A 171 5.40 -8.92 -19.62
N ILE A 172 4.28 -9.14 -18.93
CA ILE A 172 3.66 -10.47 -18.81
C ILE A 172 3.27 -11.02 -20.19
N PHE A 173 2.67 -10.19 -21.04
CA PHE A 173 2.27 -10.60 -22.38
C PHE A 173 3.49 -10.98 -23.25
N THR A 174 4.55 -10.19 -23.19
CA THR A 174 5.80 -10.47 -23.92
C THR A 174 6.44 -11.79 -23.45
N ILE A 175 6.58 -11.99 -22.14
CA ILE A 175 7.16 -13.23 -21.59
C ILE A 175 6.30 -14.43 -21.97
N SER A 176 4.98 -14.34 -21.84
CA SER A 176 4.05 -15.40 -22.25
C SER A 176 4.21 -15.78 -23.71
N ARG A 177 4.39 -14.80 -24.60
CA ARG A 177 4.64 -15.05 -26.03
C ARG A 177 6.01 -15.66 -26.30
N MET A 178 7.04 -15.30 -25.53
CA MET A 178 8.38 -15.87 -25.68
C MET A 178 8.48 -17.30 -25.15
N THR A 179 7.77 -17.62 -24.07
CA THR A 179 7.84 -18.95 -23.42
C THR A 179 6.74 -19.90 -23.88
N ASN A 180 5.75 -19.43 -24.66
CA ASN A 180 4.52 -20.15 -24.98
C ASN A 180 3.74 -20.66 -23.76
N VAL A 181 3.97 -20.07 -22.58
CA VAL A 181 3.26 -20.39 -21.34
C VAL A 181 2.07 -19.44 -21.18
N GLY A 182 0.96 -19.94 -20.65
CA GLY A 182 -0.21 -19.13 -20.37
C GLY A 182 0.10 -18.00 -19.40
N THR A 183 -0.57 -16.85 -19.55
CA THR A 183 -0.42 -15.73 -18.62
C THR A 183 -0.89 -16.05 -17.20
N GLY A 184 -1.75 -17.07 -17.04
CA GLY A 184 -2.19 -17.59 -15.74
C GLY A 184 -1.05 -18.31 -15.02
N ASP A 185 -0.44 -19.31 -15.67
CA ASP A 185 0.63 -20.13 -15.09
C ASP A 185 1.87 -19.30 -14.72
N LEU A 186 2.16 -18.23 -15.48
CA LEU A 186 3.22 -17.28 -15.13
C LEU A 186 2.98 -16.54 -13.81
N ARG A 187 1.71 -16.30 -13.45
CA ARG A 187 1.32 -15.58 -12.23
C ARG A 187 1.29 -16.47 -10.99
N GLU A 188 1.17 -17.78 -11.17
CA GLU A 188 1.18 -18.75 -10.07
C GLU A 188 2.61 -19.08 -9.60
N ASN A 189 3.59 -18.91 -10.48
CA ASN A 189 4.99 -19.14 -10.17
C ASN A 189 5.63 -17.94 -9.45
N LEU A 190 5.84 -18.07 -8.13
CA LEU A 190 6.43 -17.02 -7.29
C LEU A 190 7.77 -16.48 -7.83
N TRP A 191 8.68 -17.37 -8.26
CA TRP A 191 9.99 -16.98 -8.81
C TRP A 191 9.87 -16.13 -10.07
N ILE A 192 8.93 -16.47 -10.94
CA ILE A 192 8.66 -15.74 -12.18
C ILE A 192 8.03 -14.38 -11.84
N CYS A 193 7.12 -14.32 -10.87
CA CYS A 193 6.54 -13.07 -10.38
C CYS A 193 7.60 -12.12 -9.79
N ILE A 194 8.57 -12.63 -9.02
CA ILE A 194 9.68 -11.82 -8.50
C ILE A 194 10.53 -11.28 -9.67
N LEU A 195 10.88 -12.12 -10.62
CA LEU A 195 11.64 -11.71 -11.81
C LEU A 195 10.90 -10.65 -12.63
N ILE A 196 9.61 -10.85 -12.91
CA ILE A 196 8.75 -9.89 -13.61
C ILE A 196 8.71 -8.56 -12.86
N THR A 197 8.57 -8.59 -11.54
CA THR A 197 8.53 -7.38 -10.71
C THR A 197 9.84 -6.59 -10.83
N MET A 198 10.98 -7.27 -10.80
CA MET A 198 12.29 -6.64 -11.00
C MET A 198 12.43 -6.00 -12.38
N ILE A 199 11.97 -6.69 -13.44
CA ILE A 199 11.96 -6.15 -14.80
C ILE A 199 11.07 -4.91 -14.88
N VAL A 200 9.85 -4.97 -14.33
CA VAL A 200 8.89 -3.86 -14.34
C VAL A 200 9.46 -2.63 -13.63
N ILE A 201 10.05 -2.79 -12.44
CA ILE A 201 10.69 -1.68 -11.71
C ILE A 201 11.85 -1.12 -12.54
N GLY A 202 12.71 -1.97 -13.10
CA GLY A 202 13.83 -1.57 -13.96
C GLY A 202 13.37 -0.73 -15.16
N VAL A 203 12.27 -1.11 -15.80
CA VAL A 203 11.66 -0.37 -16.91
C VAL A 203 11.00 0.94 -16.44
N CYS A 204 10.44 1.00 -15.23
CA CYS A 204 9.83 2.23 -14.70
C CYS A 204 10.84 3.35 -14.40
N LEU A 205 12.04 3.00 -13.91
CA LEU A 205 13.08 3.97 -13.52
C LEU A 205 13.49 4.97 -14.61
N PRO A 206 13.75 4.58 -15.88
CA PRO A 206 14.06 5.54 -16.93
C PRO A 206 12.90 6.50 -17.21
N PHE A 207 11.63 6.04 -17.13
CA PHE A 207 10.47 6.92 -17.27
C PHE A 207 10.39 7.96 -16.14
N VAL A 208 10.72 7.57 -14.90
CA VAL A 208 10.82 8.52 -13.78
C VAL A 208 11.90 9.57 -14.05
N GLY A 209 13.07 9.17 -14.55
CA GLY A 209 14.15 10.09 -14.90
C GLY A 209 13.75 11.08 -16.00
N LEU A 210 13.07 10.61 -17.05
CA LEU A 210 12.53 11.44 -18.12
C LEU A 210 11.48 12.43 -17.60
N TYR A 211 10.54 11.95 -16.78
CA TYR A 211 9.51 12.79 -16.18
C TYR A 211 10.12 13.93 -15.36
N LYS A 212 11.08 13.63 -14.47
CA LYS A 212 11.77 14.66 -13.65
C LYS A 212 12.47 15.69 -14.53
N ARG A 213 13.15 15.27 -15.61
CA ARG A 213 13.80 16.18 -16.55
C ARG A 213 12.79 17.10 -17.27
N CYS A 214 11.65 16.56 -17.70
CA CYS A 214 10.61 17.33 -18.38
C CYS A 214 9.92 18.33 -17.43
N VAL A 215 9.55 17.88 -16.23
CA VAL A 215 8.88 18.72 -15.23
C VAL A 215 9.79 19.84 -14.74
N ASN A 216 11.07 19.56 -14.44
CA ASN A 216 12.01 20.62 -14.04
C ASN A 216 12.18 21.68 -15.14
N LYS A 217 12.21 21.28 -16.43
CA LYS A 217 12.25 22.23 -17.54
C LYS A 217 10.99 23.11 -17.64
N LEU A 218 9.82 22.55 -17.33
CA LEU A 218 8.54 23.28 -17.32
C LEU A 218 8.45 24.25 -16.14
N ILE A 219 8.81 23.81 -14.94
CA ILE A 219 8.80 24.65 -13.73
C ILE A 219 9.79 25.83 -13.88
N CYS A 220 11.01 25.58 -14.36
CA CYS A 220 11.97 26.65 -14.62
C CYS A 220 11.53 27.64 -15.71
N ARG A 221 10.64 27.24 -16.63
CA ARG A 221 10.02 28.15 -17.59
C ARG A 221 8.90 28.98 -16.97
N CYS A 222 8.06 28.39 -16.12
CA CYS A 222 6.97 29.11 -15.46
C CYS A 222 7.45 30.10 -14.38
N ILE A 223 8.61 29.87 -13.74
CA ILE A 223 9.18 30.81 -12.75
C ILE A 223 9.89 32.00 -13.40
N LYS A 224 10.24 31.90 -14.69
CA LYS A 224 10.92 32.97 -15.45
C LYS A 224 9.96 33.93 -16.17
N ASN A 225 8.67 33.62 -16.18
CA ASN A 225 7.60 34.50 -16.67
C ASN A 225 6.85 35.09 -15.49
#